data_AF-A0A356SGR9-F1
#
_entry.id   AF-A0A356SGR9-F1
#
_cell.length_a   1.000
_cell.length_b   1.000
_cell.length_c   1.000
_cell.angle_alpha   90.00
_cell.angle_beta   90.00
_cell.angle_gamma   90.00
#
_symmetry.space_group_name_H-M   'P 1'
#
loop_
_entity.id
_entity.type
_entity.pdbx_description
1 polymer ?
#
loop_
_entity_poly.entity_id
_entity_poly.type
_entity_poly.pdbx_seq_one_letter_code
_entity_poly.pdbx_strand_id
1 'polypeptide(L)'
;MNAAKKLLNSLYFEVIPMKGFEEKLDVLKAGDRVGITCSPKQGLQVTLDTVSKLSGRGFSLTPHIAARQVKSQQHLRDIVAQLTDSGITSIFVPGGDLDQPMGDYNSSAAVLNDLSEMDHPFTRIGVASYPEGHPAIPDDILFDALAAKQGIATHMVTQMCFDMPVLLKWLSNMRDRDIKTPVWIGLPGVMDRMRLFKTSLRIGVGQSAKYARKQKGLAGMLLRSATYKPDSLFKELKPAMDDERMAIEGLYMFTFNQIDNTVQWSQEQLKRLG
;
A
#
# COMPACT_ATOMS: atom_id res chain seq x y z
N MET A 1 11.72 22.14 4.57
CA MET A 1 10.37 21.64 4.89
C MET A 1 10.52 20.46 5.84
N ASN A 2 9.83 20.46 7.00
CA ASN A 2 9.88 19.37 7.98
C ASN A 2 9.52 18.02 7.29
N ALA A 3 10.31 16.97 7.47
CA ALA A 3 10.10 15.66 6.84
C ALA A 3 8.69 15.12 7.10
N ALA A 4 8.16 15.32 8.31
CA ALA A 4 6.79 14.96 8.65
C ALA A 4 5.74 15.68 7.77
N LYS A 5 5.93 16.97 7.46
CA LYS A 5 5.04 17.71 6.54
C LYS A 5 5.15 17.19 5.11
N LYS A 6 6.35 16.81 4.67
CA LYS A 6 6.55 16.22 3.33
C LYS A 6 5.75 14.92 3.18
N LEU A 7 5.83 14.04 4.20
CA LEU A 7 5.09 12.79 4.21
C LEU A 7 3.56 13.00 4.27
N LEU A 8 3.09 13.95 5.08
CA LEU A 8 1.65 14.27 5.17
C LEU A 8 1.07 14.90 3.90
N ASN A 9 1.91 15.54 3.08
CA ASN A 9 1.52 16.01 1.74
C ASN A 9 1.69 14.94 0.65
N SER A 10 2.26 13.78 0.99
CA SER A 10 2.56 12.67 0.09
C SER A 10 1.83 11.43 0.57
N LEU A 11 0.50 11.46 0.49
CA LEU A 11 -0.36 10.34 0.85
C LEU A 11 -0.86 9.62 -0.39
N TYR A 12 -0.85 8.29 -0.34
CA TYR A 12 -1.78 7.45 -1.11
C TYR A 12 -2.99 7.13 -0.24
N PHE A 13 -4.18 7.19 -0.83
CA PHE A 13 -5.40 6.68 -0.22
C PHE A 13 -5.79 5.38 -0.92
N GLU A 14 -5.65 4.24 -0.24
CA GLU A 14 -6.12 2.98 -0.78
C GLU A 14 -7.63 2.86 -0.67
N VAL A 15 -8.27 2.43 -1.76
CA VAL A 15 -9.70 2.16 -1.83
C VAL A 15 -9.97 0.79 -2.41
N ILE A 16 -11.02 0.16 -1.89
CA ILE A 16 -11.48 -1.16 -2.31
C ILE A 16 -12.74 -0.93 -3.16
N PRO A 17 -12.77 -1.39 -4.43
CA PRO A 17 -13.91 -1.23 -5.35
C PRO A 17 -15.20 -1.95 -4.93
N MET A 18 -15.79 -1.58 -3.80
CA MET A 18 -17.06 -2.10 -3.28
C MET A 18 -18.16 -1.07 -3.50
N LYS A 19 -19.40 -1.52 -3.71
CA LYS A 19 -20.56 -0.65 -3.91
C LYS A 19 -20.55 0.60 -2.99
N GLY A 20 -20.60 1.79 -3.58
CA GLY A 20 -20.69 3.07 -2.88
C GLY A 20 -19.33 3.65 -2.43
N PHE A 21 -18.20 3.08 -2.86
CA PHE A 21 -16.89 3.65 -2.57
C PHE A 21 -16.62 4.94 -3.34
N GLU A 22 -17.24 5.12 -4.51
CA GLU A 22 -17.03 6.26 -5.40
C GLU A 22 -17.42 7.59 -4.73
N GLU A 23 -18.51 7.59 -3.97
CA GLU A 23 -18.97 8.74 -3.16
C GLU A 23 -17.95 9.11 -2.07
N LYS A 24 -17.16 8.14 -1.60
CA LYS A 24 -16.12 8.39 -0.57
C LYS A 24 -14.92 9.16 -1.14
N LEU A 25 -14.77 9.19 -2.46
CA LEU A 25 -13.70 9.92 -3.14
C LEU A 25 -13.98 11.42 -3.23
N ASP A 26 -15.20 11.90 -2.93
CA ASP A 26 -15.58 13.31 -3.12
C ASP A 26 -14.85 14.29 -2.19
N VAL A 27 -14.23 13.76 -1.12
CA VAL A 27 -13.34 14.53 -0.24
C VAL A 27 -11.95 14.75 -0.85
N LEU A 28 -11.59 13.99 -1.89
CA LEU A 28 -10.32 14.09 -2.58
C LEU A 28 -10.38 15.14 -3.69
N LYS A 29 -9.21 15.71 -4.00
CA LYS A 29 -9.03 16.71 -5.06
C LYS A 29 -8.21 16.15 -6.21
N ALA A 30 -8.24 16.84 -7.35
CA ALA A 30 -7.36 16.53 -8.47
C ALA A 30 -5.88 16.52 -8.01
N GLY A 31 -5.13 15.54 -8.51
CA GLY A 31 -3.74 15.27 -8.10
C GLY A 31 -3.59 14.39 -6.85
N ASP A 32 -4.65 14.16 -6.06
CA ASP A 32 -4.56 13.20 -4.95
C ASP A 32 -4.30 11.79 -5.50
N ARG A 33 -3.49 11.03 -4.76
CA ARG A 33 -3.06 9.69 -5.18
C ARG A 33 -4.00 8.64 -4.61
N VAL A 34 -4.51 7.77 -5.47
CA VAL A 34 -5.53 6.77 -5.10
C VAL A 34 -5.08 5.38 -5.56
N GLY A 35 -4.85 4.49 -4.60
CA GLY A 35 -4.58 3.07 -4.88
C GLY A 35 -5.89 2.31 -5.04
N ILE A 36 -6.09 1.63 -6.17
CA ILE A 36 -7.31 0.85 -6.43
C ILE A 36 -7.01 -0.63 -6.20
N THR A 37 -7.54 -1.21 -5.13
CA THR A 37 -7.24 -2.58 -4.71
C THR A 37 -7.83 -3.62 -5.67
N CYS A 38 -7.06 -4.69 -5.90
CA CYS A 38 -7.50 -5.90 -6.58
C CYS A 38 -7.71 -7.03 -5.56
N SER A 39 -8.96 -7.45 -5.36
CA SER A 39 -9.28 -8.57 -4.46
C SER A 39 -9.45 -9.88 -5.24
N PRO A 40 -9.05 -11.03 -4.66
CA PRO A 40 -9.28 -12.34 -5.29
C PRO A 40 -10.75 -12.61 -5.62
N LYS A 41 -11.66 -12.11 -4.78
CA LYS A 41 -13.10 -12.34 -4.92
C LYS A 41 -13.70 -11.56 -6.10
N GLN A 42 -13.24 -10.34 -6.35
CA GLN A 42 -13.80 -9.47 -7.38
C GLN A 42 -13.11 -9.64 -8.74
N GLY A 43 -11.84 -10.05 -8.72
CA GLY A 43 -11.06 -10.18 -9.93
C GLY A 43 -10.38 -8.88 -10.35
N LEU A 44 -9.32 -9.02 -11.16
CA LEU A 44 -8.54 -7.93 -11.70
C LEU A 44 -9.38 -6.99 -12.59
N GLN A 45 -10.31 -7.52 -13.38
CA GLN A 45 -11.12 -6.71 -14.30
C GLN A 45 -11.91 -5.62 -13.56
N VAL A 46 -12.44 -5.90 -12.36
CA VAL A 46 -13.17 -4.90 -11.56
C VAL A 46 -12.26 -3.71 -11.21
N THR A 47 -10.97 -3.95 -10.99
CA THR A 47 -9.98 -2.88 -10.75
C THR A 47 -9.77 -2.04 -12.00
N LEU A 48 -9.61 -2.68 -13.16
CA LEU A 48 -9.40 -2.01 -14.45
C LEU A 48 -10.61 -1.17 -14.86
N ASP A 49 -11.82 -1.74 -14.76
CA ASP A 49 -13.06 -1.03 -15.06
C ASP A 49 -13.28 0.16 -14.13
N THR A 50 -12.89 0.02 -12.86
CA THR A 50 -12.91 1.11 -11.88
C THR A 50 -11.97 2.25 -12.30
N VAL A 51 -10.77 1.92 -12.76
CA VAL A 51 -9.78 2.91 -13.20
C VAL A 51 -10.29 3.67 -14.43
N SER A 52 -10.82 2.95 -15.43
CA SER A 52 -11.40 3.58 -16.62
C SER A 52 -12.57 4.51 -16.27
N LYS A 53 -13.39 4.17 -15.26
CA LYS A 53 -14.48 5.05 -14.77
C LYS A 53 -13.98 6.30 -14.06
N LEU A 54 -12.84 6.21 -13.36
CA LEU A 54 -12.33 7.29 -12.52
C LEU A 54 -11.28 8.18 -13.21
N SER A 55 -10.74 7.77 -14.38
CA SER A 55 -9.67 8.48 -15.09
C SER A 55 -10.01 9.96 -15.38
N GLY A 56 -11.27 10.28 -15.66
CA GLY A 56 -11.74 11.65 -15.89
C GLY A 56 -11.83 12.54 -14.63
N ARG A 57 -11.62 12.00 -13.42
CA ARG A 57 -11.73 12.77 -12.16
C ARG A 57 -10.46 13.56 -11.79
N GLY A 58 -9.37 13.42 -12.56
CA GLY A 58 -8.12 14.12 -12.33
C GLY A 58 -7.30 13.60 -11.14
N PHE A 59 -7.63 12.43 -10.60
CA PHE A 59 -6.83 11.75 -9.57
C PHE A 59 -5.57 11.11 -10.17
N SER A 60 -4.53 10.97 -9.36
CA SER A 60 -3.38 10.12 -9.70
C SER A 60 -3.69 8.68 -9.30
N LEU A 61 -4.39 7.97 -10.19
CA LEU A 61 -4.81 6.59 -9.95
C LEU A 61 -3.64 5.61 -10.04
N THR A 62 -3.64 4.58 -9.20
CA THR A 62 -2.66 3.49 -9.19
C THR A 62 -3.39 2.16 -9.01
N PRO A 63 -3.78 1.48 -10.10
CA PRO A 63 -4.38 0.15 -10.02
C PRO A 63 -3.42 -0.88 -9.45
N HIS A 64 -3.98 -1.80 -8.67
CA HIS A 64 -3.29 -3.01 -8.24
C HIS A 64 -3.42 -4.08 -9.31
N ILE A 65 -2.29 -4.58 -9.80
CA ILE A 65 -2.20 -5.69 -10.74
C ILE A 65 -1.71 -6.91 -9.98
N ALA A 66 -2.64 -7.64 -9.36
CA ALA A 66 -2.30 -8.85 -8.61
C ALA A 66 -1.74 -9.92 -9.57
N ALA A 67 -0.45 -10.23 -9.43
CA ALA A 67 0.27 -11.06 -10.40
C ALA A 67 -0.40 -12.41 -10.67
N ARG A 68 -0.86 -13.08 -9.60
CA ARG A 68 -1.53 -14.39 -9.67
C ARG A 68 -2.91 -14.37 -10.33
N GLN A 69 -3.45 -13.18 -10.66
CA GLN A 69 -4.67 -13.02 -11.46
C GLN A 69 -4.38 -12.68 -12.93
N VAL A 70 -3.14 -12.36 -13.28
CA VAL A 70 -2.71 -12.22 -14.66
C VAL A 70 -2.59 -13.63 -15.26
N LYS A 71 -3.16 -13.83 -16.44
CA LYS A 71 -3.43 -15.17 -16.99
C LYS A 71 -2.33 -15.63 -17.94
N SER A 72 -1.74 -14.70 -18.67
CA SER A 72 -0.71 -14.95 -19.68
C SER A 72 -0.06 -13.63 -20.07
N GLN A 73 1.02 -13.70 -20.83
CA GLN A 73 1.69 -12.52 -21.38
C GLN A 73 0.77 -11.70 -22.30
N GLN A 74 -0.15 -12.34 -23.03
CA GLN A 74 -1.14 -11.62 -23.82
C GLN A 74 -2.12 -10.85 -22.93
N HIS A 75 -2.60 -11.46 -21.84
CA HIS A 75 -3.45 -10.76 -20.88
C HIS A 75 -2.72 -9.57 -20.26
N LEU A 76 -1.41 -9.68 -19.98
CA LEU A 76 -0.60 -8.55 -19.53
C LEU A 76 -0.56 -7.41 -20.55
N ARG A 77 -0.36 -7.72 -21.85
CA ARG A 77 -0.43 -6.71 -22.93
C ARG A 77 -1.80 -6.03 -23.00
N ASP A 78 -2.88 -6.78 -22.86
CA ASP A 78 -4.24 -6.24 -22.88
C ASP A 78 -4.48 -5.29 -21.68
N ILE A 79 -3.97 -5.65 -20.49
CA ILE A 79 -3.99 -4.80 -19.30
C ILE A 79 -3.22 -3.50 -19.55
N VAL A 80 -2.01 -3.57 -20.11
CA VAL A 80 -1.19 -2.39 -20.44
C VAL A 80 -1.93 -1.47 -21.40
N ALA A 81 -2.53 -2.02 -22.45
CA ALA A 81 -3.32 -1.25 -23.42
C ALA A 81 -4.50 -0.53 -22.75
N GLN A 82 -5.32 -1.23 -21.96
CA GLN A 82 -6.48 -0.63 -21.27
C GLN A 82 -6.07 0.49 -20.31
N LEU A 83 -4.97 0.30 -19.58
CA LEU A 83 -4.44 1.32 -18.67
C LEU A 83 -3.86 2.52 -19.41
N THR A 84 -3.22 2.28 -20.56
CA THR A 84 -2.70 3.33 -21.45
C THR A 84 -3.84 4.20 -21.99
N ASP A 85 -4.92 3.57 -22.48
CA ASP A 85 -6.13 4.27 -22.95
C ASP A 85 -6.79 5.10 -21.84
N SER A 86 -6.61 4.67 -20.58
CA SER A 86 -7.10 5.38 -19.39
C SER A 86 -6.11 6.45 -18.88
N GLY A 87 -4.99 6.69 -19.58
CA GLY A 87 -3.98 7.69 -19.22
C GLY A 87 -3.15 7.36 -17.98
N ILE A 88 -3.07 6.07 -17.62
CA ILE A 88 -2.44 5.63 -16.37
C ILE A 88 -0.95 5.46 -16.54
N THR A 89 -0.19 6.10 -15.66
CA THR A 89 1.28 6.09 -15.63
C THR A 89 1.85 5.49 -14.34
N SER A 90 0.98 5.07 -13.42
CA SER A 90 1.37 4.52 -12.12
C SER A 90 0.63 3.21 -11.86
N ILE A 91 1.35 2.15 -11.52
CA ILE A 91 0.78 0.83 -11.18
C ILE A 91 1.40 0.28 -9.90
N PHE A 92 0.68 -0.64 -9.24
CA PHE A 92 1.19 -1.41 -8.11
C PHE A 92 1.05 -2.91 -8.40
N VAL A 93 2.13 -3.67 -8.30
CA VAL A 93 2.17 -5.10 -8.69
C VAL A 93 2.45 -5.98 -7.46
N PRO A 94 1.41 -6.35 -6.69
CA PRO A 94 1.55 -7.34 -5.62
C PRO A 94 1.57 -8.78 -6.18
N GLY A 95 1.99 -9.75 -5.36
CA GLY A 95 1.89 -11.17 -5.73
C GLY A 95 0.44 -11.62 -5.90
N GLY A 96 -0.47 -11.14 -5.03
CA GLY A 96 -1.86 -11.56 -4.97
C GLY A 96 -2.08 -12.77 -4.07
N ASP A 97 -3.32 -12.95 -3.59
CA ASP A 97 -3.64 -13.90 -2.51
C ASP A 97 -4.35 -15.18 -3.01
N LEU A 98 -4.32 -15.47 -4.31
CA LEU A 98 -4.89 -16.72 -4.83
C LEU A 98 -3.99 -17.91 -4.51
N ASP A 99 -4.53 -18.99 -3.94
CA ASP A 99 -3.75 -20.21 -3.65
C ASP A 99 -3.16 -20.86 -4.90
N GLN A 100 -3.90 -20.82 -6.01
CA GLN A 100 -3.44 -21.25 -7.34
C GLN A 100 -3.49 -20.04 -8.28
N PRO A 101 -2.39 -19.73 -9.01
CA PRO A 101 -2.42 -18.66 -9.99
C PRO A 101 -3.44 -19.00 -11.09
N MET A 102 -4.09 -17.98 -11.65
CA MET A 102 -5.04 -18.16 -12.76
C MET A 102 -4.36 -18.54 -14.08
N GLY A 103 -3.03 -18.47 -14.13
CA GLY A 103 -2.23 -18.78 -15.31
C GLY A 103 -0.74 -18.74 -14.98
N ASP A 104 0.06 -18.19 -15.89
CA ASP A 104 1.51 -18.41 -15.92
C ASP A 104 2.28 -17.70 -14.80
N TYR A 105 1.71 -16.66 -14.20
CA TYR A 105 2.41 -15.82 -13.23
C TYR A 105 2.16 -16.27 -11.78
N ASN A 106 3.21 -16.79 -11.15
CA ASN A 106 3.17 -17.20 -9.74
C ASN A 106 3.65 -16.10 -8.76
N SER A 107 4.26 -15.04 -9.27
CA SER A 107 4.94 -13.99 -8.49
C SER A 107 4.91 -12.64 -9.21
N SER A 108 5.05 -11.55 -8.45
CA SER A 108 5.16 -10.20 -9.02
C SER A 108 6.43 -10.00 -9.84
N ALA A 109 7.54 -10.67 -9.49
CA ALA A 109 8.78 -10.60 -10.26
C ALA A 109 8.60 -11.09 -11.70
N ALA A 110 7.86 -12.19 -11.90
CA ALA A 110 7.60 -12.71 -13.24
C ALA A 110 6.78 -11.73 -14.11
N VAL A 111 5.75 -11.09 -13.54
CA VAL A 111 4.99 -10.04 -14.25
C VAL A 111 5.87 -8.84 -14.59
N LEU A 112 6.72 -8.42 -13.66
CA LEU A 112 7.60 -7.26 -13.84
C LEU A 112 8.68 -7.50 -14.90
N ASN A 113 9.22 -8.70 -14.97
CA ASN A 113 10.20 -9.07 -16.01
C ASN A 113 9.56 -8.96 -17.40
N ASP A 114 8.41 -9.61 -17.61
CA ASP A 114 7.71 -9.53 -18.88
C ASP A 114 7.28 -8.09 -19.21
N LEU A 115 6.82 -7.33 -18.20
CA LEU A 115 6.47 -5.93 -18.37
C LEU A 115 7.68 -5.09 -18.83
N SER A 116 8.88 -5.35 -18.31
CA SER A 116 10.09 -4.60 -18.67
C SER A 116 10.54 -4.78 -20.12
N GLU A 117 10.05 -5.83 -20.79
CA GLU A 117 10.28 -6.09 -22.21
C GLU A 117 9.19 -5.51 -23.12
N MET A 118 8.15 -4.90 -22.55
CA MET A 118 7.03 -4.31 -23.28
C MET A 118 7.12 -2.78 -23.31
N ASP A 119 6.66 -2.18 -24.41
CA ASP A 119 6.37 -0.74 -24.41
C ASP A 119 5.17 -0.45 -23.49
N HIS A 120 5.38 0.42 -22.50
CA HIS A 120 4.34 0.83 -21.57
C HIS A 120 4.54 2.29 -21.09
N PRO A 121 3.47 3.00 -20.70
CA PRO A 121 3.56 4.39 -20.24
C PRO A 121 3.94 4.53 -18.75
N PHE A 122 4.14 3.42 -18.02
CA PHE A 122 4.30 3.46 -16.57
C PHE A 122 5.63 4.08 -16.15
N THR A 123 5.55 5.23 -15.48
CA THR A 123 6.68 5.94 -14.88
C THR A 123 6.82 5.64 -13.39
N ARG A 124 5.78 5.07 -12.77
CA ARG A 124 5.80 4.60 -11.37
C ARG A 124 5.29 3.17 -11.29
N ILE A 125 6.19 2.28 -10.89
CA ILE A 125 5.90 0.86 -10.67
C ILE A 125 6.18 0.56 -9.20
N GLY A 126 5.13 0.30 -8.44
CA GLY A 126 5.19 -0.03 -7.03
C GLY A 126 5.13 -1.54 -6.79
N VAL A 127 5.84 -2.04 -5.77
CA VAL A 127 5.81 -3.47 -5.39
C VAL A 127 5.58 -3.67 -3.91
N ALA A 128 4.94 -4.78 -3.54
CA ALA A 128 4.69 -5.10 -2.13
C ALA A 128 6.00 -5.48 -1.39
N SER A 129 6.04 -5.13 -0.11
CA SER A 129 7.08 -5.51 0.85
C SER A 129 6.45 -5.84 2.22
N TYR A 130 7.09 -6.71 3.01
CA TYR A 130 6.50 -7.29 4.21
C TYR A 130 7.44 -7.12 5.42
N PRO A 131 7.40 -5.97 6.13
CA PRO A 131 8.30 -5.71 7.25
C PRO A 131 8.17 -6.70 8.42
N GLU A 132 6.99 -7.29 8.57
CA GLU A 132 6.66 -8.26 9.63
C GLU A 132 6.78 -9.72 9.15
N GLY A 133 7.36 -9.95 7.96
CA GLY A 133 7.44 -11.25 7.32
C GLY A 133 6.15 -11.67 6.62
N HIS A 134 6.16 -12.88 6.04
CA HIS A 134 5.00 -13.47 5.36
C HIS A 134 4.78 -14.91 5.85
N PRO A 135 3.55 -15.35 6.15
CA PRO A 135 3.30 -16.65 6.78
C PRO A 135 3.75 -17.85 5.94
N ALA A 136 3.78 -17.69 4.62
CA ALA A 136 4.15 -18.75 3.67
C ALA A 136 5.53 -18.55 3.00
N ILE A 137 6.23 -17.44 3.26
CA ILE A 137 7.48 -17.11 2.55
C ILE A 137 8.54 -16.74 3.59
N PRO A 138 9.68 -17.47 3.64
CA PRO A 138 10.81 -17.13 4.50
C PRO A 138 11.38 -15.73 4.25
N ASP A 139 11.91 -15.09 5.29
CA ASP A 139 12.38 -13.70 5.24
C ASP A 139 13.57 -13.47 4.27
N ASP A 140 14.48 -14.43 4.15
CA ASP A 140 15.57 -14.40 3.18
C ASP A 140 15.05 -14.36 1.74
N ILE A 141 14.09 -15.22 1.43
CA ILE A 141 13.41 -15.23 0.12
C ILE A 141 12.65 -13.92 -0.14
N LEU A 142 12.06 -13.31 0.89
CA LEU A 142 11.42 -11.99 0.75
C LEU A 142 12.44 -10.90 0.40
N PHE A 143 13.62 -10.90 1.04
CA PHE A 143 14.68 -9.95 0.71
C PHE A 143 15.27 -10.20 -0.69
N ASP A 144 15.50 -11.45 -1.07
CA ASP A 144 16.00 -11.81 -2.40
C ASP A 144 15.00 -11.37 -3.49
N ALA A 145 13.71 -11.55 -3.24
CA ALA A 145 12.66 -11.07 -4.14
C ALA A 145 12.64 -9.53 -4.25
N LEU A 146 12.90 -8.79 -3.17
CA LEU A 146 13.03 -7.33 -3.23
C LEU A 146 14.28 -6.91 -4.02
N ALA A 147 15.41 -7.58 -3.79
CA ALA A 147 16.66 -7.35 -4.50
C ALA A 147 16.50 -7.61 -6.01
N ALA A 148 15.84 -8.70 -6.40
CA ALA A 148 15.60 -9.07 -7.80
C ALA A 148 14.66 -8.09 -8.53
N LYS A 149 13.77 -7.41 -7.79
CA LYS A 149 12.86 -6.39 -8.36
C LYS A 149 13.51 -5.01 -8.46
N GLN A 150 14.71 -4.81 -7.91
CA GLN A 150 15.44 -3.56 -8.08
C GLN A 150 15.78 -3.35 -9.56
N GLY A 151 15.74 -2.10 -10.01
CA GLY A 151 15.94 -1.75 -11.42
C GLY A 151 14.66 -1.72 -12.25
N ILE A 152 13.63 -2.48 -11.87
CA ILE A 152 12.29 -2.41 -12.50
C ILE A 152 11.32 -1.64 -11.59
N ALA A 153 11.29 -1.98 -10.30
CA ALA A 153 10.43 -1.30 -9.33
C ALA A 153 10.97 0.09 -9.00
N THR A 154 10.13 1.10 -9.15
CA THR A 154 10.45 2.50 -8.79
C THR A 154 10.33 2.75 -7.30
N HIS A 155 9.44 2.03 -6.61
CA HIS A 155 9.23 2.14 -5.17
C HIS A 155 8.62 0.86 -4.61
N MET A 156 8.74 0.69 -3.30
CA MET A 156 8.07 -0.36 -2.54
C MET A 156 6.94 0.25 -1.71
N VAL A 157 5.90 -0.53 -1.45
CA VAL A 157 4.86 -0.21 -0.47
C VAL A 157 4.92 -1.29 0.60
N THR A 158 5.05 -0.89 1.86
CA THR A 158 4.99 -1.87 2.95
C THR A 158 3.55 -2.32 3.15
N GLN A 159 3.39 -3.60 3.46
CA GLN A 159 2.15 -4.06 4.08
C GLN A 159 1.89 -3.23 5.35
N MET A 160 0.61 -3.08 5.70
CA MET A 160 0.17 -2.38 6.90
C MET A 160 0.90 -2.91 8.14
N CYS A 161 1.65 -2.03 8.81
CA CYS A 161 2.45 -2.37 9.99
C CYS A 161 1.89 -1.67 11.23
N PHE A 162 1.86 -2.38 12.37
CA PHE A 162 1.46 -1.79 13.66
C PHE A 162 2.59 -1.76 14.70
N ASP A 163 3.75 -2.35 14.38
CA ASP A 163 4.93 -2.39 15.24
C ASP A 163 6.05 -1.57 14.59
N MET A 164 6.15 -0.29 14.95
CA MET A 164 7.16 0.60 14.38
C MET A 164 8.60 0.15 14.69
N PRO A 165 8.95 -0.34 15.88
CA PRO A 165 10.25 -0.98 16.10
C PRO A 165 10.59 -2.07 15.09
N VAL A 166 9.65 -2.95 14.75
CA VAL A 166 9.85 -3.98 13.70
C VAL A 166 10.07 -3.32 12.33
N LEU A 167 9.25 -2.34 11.97
CA LEU A 167 9.42 -1.60 10.71
C LEU A 167 10.79 -0.92 10.61
N LEU A 168 11.22 -0.20 11.64
CA LEU A 168 12.49 0.55 11.66
C LEU A 168 13.70 -0.41 11.56
N LYS A 169 13.61 -1.55 12.24
CA LYS A 169 14.62 -2.62 12.12
C LYS A 169 14.64 -3.19 10.70
N TRP A 170 13.47 -3.47 10.11
CA TRP A 170 13.37 -3.97 8.75
C TRP A 170 13.93 -2.97 7.73
N LEU A 171 13.62 -1.68 7.87
CA LEU A 171 14.18 -0.61 7.03
C LEU A 171 15.72 -0.62 7.09
N SER A 172 16.28 -0.67 8.30
CA SER A 172 17.74 -0.73 8.48
C SER A 172 18.35 -1.97 7.82
N ASN A 173 17.78 -3.15 8.09
CA ASN A 173 18.23 -4.42 7.51
C ASN A 173 18.17 -4.42 5.97
N MET A 174 17.12 -3.85 5.40
CA MET A 174 16.96 -3.72 3.95
C MET A 174 18.10 -2.88 3.35
N ARG A 175 18.43 -1.75 3.99
CA ARG A 175 19.53 -0.88 3.55
C ARG A 175 20.90 -1.54 3.75
N ASP A 176 21.10 -2.31 4.82
CA ASP A 176 22.33 -3.10 5.04
C ASP A 176 22.54 -4.18 3.97
N ARG A 177 21.45 -4.65 3.33
CA ARG A 177 21.45 -5.61 2.22
C ARG A 177 21.54 -4.94 0.84
N ASP A 178 21.88 -3.66 0.79
CA ASP A 178 22.01 -2.86 -0.44
C ASP A 178 20.72 -2.77 -1.29
N ILE A 179 19.56 -3.00 -0.66
CA ILE A 179 18.27 -2.74 -1.29
C ILE A 179 17.99 -1.24 -1.14
N LYS A 180 18.10 -0.49 -2.23
CA LYS A 180 18.05 0.99 -2.30
C LYS A 180 16.73 1.54 -2.82
N THR A 181 15.84 0.68 -3.35
CA THR A 181 14.52 1.12 -3.81
C THR A 181 13.81 1.96 -2.72
N PRO A 182 13.29 3.14 -3.06
CA PRO A 182 12.54 3.97 -2.11
C PRO A 182 11.28 3.27 -1.59
N VAL A 183 10.79 3.70 -0.42
CA VAL A 183 9.69 3.02 0.27
C VAL A 183 8.57 3.97 0.68
N TRP A 184 7.34 3.48 0.51
CA TRP A 184 6.12 4.07 1.03
C TRP A 184 5.67 3.28 2.26
N ILE A 185 5.53 3.97 3.39
CA ILE A 185 5.18 3.31 4.65
C ILE A 185 3.66 3.11 4.71
N GLY A 186 3.26 1.86 4.74
CA GLY A 186 1.89 1.40 4.88
C GLY A 186 1.36 1.59 6.29
N LEU A 187 0.41 2.50 6.48
CA LEU A 187 -0.24 2.77 7.76
C LEU A 187 -1.75 2.56 7.68
N PRO A 188 -2.39 2.04 8.75
CA PRO A 188 -3.84 2.06 8.86
C PRO A 188 -4.37 3.51 8.84
N GLY A 189 -5.39 3.77 8.03
CA GLY A 189 -6.15 5.01 8.05
C GLY A 189 -6.97 5.18 9.33
N VAL A 190 -7.73 6.27 9.42
CA VAL A 190 -8.63 6.51 10.54
C VAL A 190 -9.90 5.68 10.38
N MET A 191 -10.22 4.84 11.36
CA MET A 191 -11.43 4.00 11.31
C MET A 191 -11.86 3.50 12.68
N ASP A 192 -13.00 2.81 12.75
CA ASP A 192 -13.45 2.12 13.96
C ASP A 192 -12.46 1.03 14.43
N ARG A 193 -12.15 1.00 15.72
CA ARG A 193 -11.18 0.07 16.31
C ARG A 193 -11.60 -1.39 16.18
N MET A 194 -12.90 -1.70 16.31
CA MET A 194 -13.39 -3.07 16.16
C MET A 194 -13.27 -3.55 14.72
N ARG A 195 -13.56 -2.67 13.76
CA ARG A 195 -13.33 -2.92 12.33
C ARG A 195 -11.86 -3.13 12.03
N LEU A 196 -10.97 -2.28 12.54
CA LEU A 196 -9.52 -2.44 12.40
C LEU A 196 -9.05 -3.79 12.95
N PHE A 197 -9.51 -4.16 14.15
CA PHE A 197 -9.19 -5.45 14.77
C PHE A 197 -9.65 -6.63 13.91
N LYS A 198 -10.92 -6.65 13.48
CA LYS A 198 -11.46 -7.72 12.60
C LYS A 198 -10.71 -7.83 11.28
N THR A 199 -10.23 -6.71 10.74
CA THR A 199 -9.49 -6.70 9.49
C THR A 199 -8.03 -7.12 9.67
N SER A 200 -7.38 -6.74 10.78
CA SER A 200 -6.01 -7.17 11.11
C SER A 200 -5.90 -8.70 11.23
N LEU A 201 -6.93 -9.35 11.79
CA LEU A 201 -6.98 -10.82 11.88
C LEU A 201 -7.07 -11.49 10.50
N ARG A 202 -7.76 -10.87 9.54
CA ARG A 202 -7.93 -11.40 8.18
C ARG A 202 -6.70 -11.19 7.29
N ILE A 203 -6.00 -10.07 7.44
CA ILE A 203 -4.83 -9.73 6.61
C ILE A 203 -3.56 -10.47 7.06
N GLY A 204 -3.62 -11.25 8.15
CA GLY A 204 -2.48 -12.07 8.57
C GLY A 204 -1.33 -11.27 9.20
N VAL A 205 -1.54 -10.00 9.56
CA VAL A 205 -0.65 -9.17 10.42
C VAL A 205 -0.66 -9.66 11.89
N GLY A 206 -0.83 -10.97 12.09
CA GLY A 206 -1.15 -11.61 13.36
C GLY A 206 -0.06 -11.46 14.42
N GLN A 207 1.19 -11.20 14.03
CA GLN A 207 2.26 -10.89 14.99
C GLN A 207 2.11 -9.48 15.58
N SER A 208 1.58 -8.52 14.83
CA SER A 208 1.36 -7.15 15.30
C SER A 208 -0.01 -6.93 15.92
N ALA A 209 -1.01 -7.75 15.56
CA ALA A 209 -2.25 -7.86 16.36
C ALA A 209 -1.98 -8.39 17.79
N LYS A 210 -0.94 -9.22 17.98
CA LYS A 210 -0.46 -9.60 19.33
C LYS A 210 0.17 -8.43 20.09
N TYR A 211 0.67 -7.40 19.41
CA TYR A 211 1.15 -6.17 20.05
C TYR A 211 0.01 -5.17 20.36
N ALA A 212 -1.02 -5.10 19.50
CA ALA A 212 -2.29 -4.46 19.87
C ALA A 212 -2.87 -5.07 21.16
N ARG A 213 -2.68 -6.38 21.37
CA ARG A 213 -2.96 -7.10 22.63
C ARG A 213 -2.06 -6.71 23.81
N LYS A 214 -0.82 -6.24 23.58
CA LYS A 214 0.12 -5.78 24.63
C LYS A 214 -0.18 -4.37 25.14
N GLN A 215 -1.13 -3.63 24.55
CA GLN A 215 -1.76 -2.51 25.25
C GLN A 215 -2.54 -3.08 26.44
N LYS A 216 -1.91 -3.08 27.62
CA LYS A 216 -2.54 -3.34 28.92
C LYS A 216 -3.86 -2.55 29.01
N GLY A 217 -4.99 -3.22 28.79
CA GLY A 217 -6.30 -2.59 28.95
C GLY A 217 -7.36 -3.06 27.97
N LEU A 218 -7.74 -4.34 28.01
CA LEU A 218 -9.05 -4.75 27.49
C LEU A 218 -10.19 -3.98 28.19
N ALA A 219 -10.02 -3.62 29.47
CA ALA A 219 -10.92 -2.71 30.18
C ALA A 219 -10.72 -1.21 29.82
N GLY A 220 -9.52 -0.81 29.40
CA GLY A 220 -9.20 0.58 29.01
C GLY A 220 -9.54 0.91 27.55
N MET A 221 -9.75 -0.09 26.70
CA MET A 221 -10.13 0.09 25.29
C MET A 221 -11.59 0.56 25.14
N LEU A 222 -12.46 0.25 26.11
CA LEU A 222 -13.83 0.75 26.21
C LEU A 222 -13.89 2.21 26.71
N LEU A 223 -12.85 2.70 27.39
CA LEU A 223 -12.71 4.09 27.84
C LEU A 223 -11.98 4.99 26.83
N ARG A 224 -11.42 4.40 25.77
CA ARG A 224 -10.76 5.13 24.67
C ARG A 224 -11.77 5.38 23.57
N SER A 225 -11.56 6.47 22.81
CA SER A 225 -12.38 6.77 21.62
C SER A 225 -12.52 5.53 20.73
N ALA A 226 -13.75 5.22 20.31
CA ALA A 226 -14.08 4.14 19.39
C ALA A 226 -13.29 4.23 18.07
N THR A 227 -12.85 5.44 17.72
CA THR A 227 -12.03 5.73 16.54
C THR A 227 -10.55 5.49 16.80
N TYR A 228 -9.93 4.71 15.93
CA TYR A 228 -8.49 4.58 15.78
C TYR A 228 -7.94 5.74 14.96
N LYS A 229 -6.84 6.34 15.41
CA LYS A 229 -6.02 7.29 14.63
C LYS A 229 -4.56 6.83 14.64
N PRO A 230 -3.80 7.00 13.54
CA PRO A 230 -2.41 6.54 13.44
C PRO A 230 -1.38 7.50 14.10
N ASP A 231 -1.80 8.42 14.98
CA ASP A 231 -0.92 9.42 15.64
C ASP A 231 0.31 8.79 16.31
N SER A 232 0.16 7.66 17.02
CA SER A 232 1.28 7.01 17.70
C SER A 232 2.28 6.42 16.71
N LEU A 233 1.81 5.71 15.67
CA LEU A 233 2.67 5.13 14.64
C LEU A 233 3.40 6.23 13.87
N PHE A 234 2.69 7.29 13.48
CA PHE A 234 3.28 8.44 12.80
C PHE A 234 4.35 9.13 13.65
N LYS A 235 4.11 9.29 14.95
CA LYS A 235 5.10 9.85 15.88
C LYS A 235 6.33 8.95 16.03
N GLU A 236 6.14 7.64 16.16
CA GLU A 236 7.21 6.65 16.30
C GLU A 236 8.06 6.50 15.04
N LEU A 237 7.50 6.80 13.86
CA LEU A 237 8.22 6.79 12.59
C LEU A 237 9.20 7.97 12.45
N LYS A 238 9.09 9.02 13.26
CA LYS A 238 9.89 10.26 13.16
C LYS A 238 11.40 10.03 12.97
N PRO A 239 12.08 9.14 13.72
CA PRO A 239 13.52 8.95 13.56
C PRO A 239 13.92 8.52 12.13
N ALA A 240 13.09 7.72 11.46
CA ALA A 240 13.36 7.31 10.08
C ALA A 240 12.93 8.34 9.04
N MET A 241 12.02 9.27 9.36
CA MET A 241 11.64 10.34 8.44
C MET A 241 12.78 11.32 8.20
N ASP A 242 13.57 11.57 9.24
CA ASP A 242 14.68 12.52 9.23
C ASP A 242 15.99 11.87 8.72
N ASP A 243 16.01 10.55 8.50
CA ASP A 243 17.17 9.81 7.99
C ASP A 243 17.02 9.54 6.48
N GLU A 244 17.80 10.26 5.66
CA GLU A 244 17.80 10.10 4.20
C GLU A 244 18.14 8.68 3.75
N ARG A 245 18.91 7.92 4.54
CA ARG A 245 19.24 6.52 4.26
C ARG A 245 17.98 5.65 4.20
N MET A 246 16.93 6.01 4.95
CA MET A 246 15.69 5.26 4.96
C MET A 246 14.88 5.42 3.67
N ALA A 247 15.17 6.46 2.86
CA ALA A 247 14.56 6.72 1.56
C ALA A 247 13.02 6.57 1.57
N ILE A 248 12.37 7.18 2.57
CA ILE A 248 10.91 7.19 2.70
C ILE A 248 10.34 8.29 1.80
N GLU A 249 9.49 7.92 0.84
CA GLU A 249 8.89 8.88 -0.10
C GLU A 249 7.55 9.44 0.37
N GLY A 250 6.79 8.65 1.14
CA GLY A 250 5.44 9.01 1.53
C GLY A 250 4.78 7.94 2.39
N LEU A 251 3.50 8.18 2.68
CA LEU A 251 2.66 7.24 3.43
C LEU A 251 1.61 6.63 2.50
N TYR A 252 1.42 5.33 2.64
CA TYR A 252 0.37 4.61 1.96
C TYR A 252 -0.73 4.26 2.97
N MET A 253 -1.86 4.96 2.88
CA MET A 253 -2.94 4.89 3.86
C MET A 253 -3.96 3.81 3.48
N PHE A 254 -4.02 2.75 4.28
CA PHE A 254 -5.06 1.73 4.18
C PHE A 254 -6.37 2.29 4.75
N THR A 255 -7.19 2.92 3.90
CA THR A 255 -8.37 3.67 4.38
C THR A 255 -9.58 2.78 4.69
N PHE A 256 -9.65 1.60 4.08
CA PHE A 256 -10.86 0.74 4.11
C PHE A 256 -12.13 1.49 3.69
N ASN A 257 -11.99 2.40 2.73
CA ASN A 257 -13.01 3.33 2.21
C ASN A 257 -13.47 4.40 3.22
N GLN A 258 -12.76 4.59 4.34
CA GLN A 258 -12.97 5.70 5.31
C GLN A 258 -11.99 6.85 5.00
N ILE A 259 -12.13 7.42 3.81
CA ILE A 259 -11.17 8.38 3.24
C ILE A 259 -11.27 9.74 3.95
N ASP A 260 -12.50 10.21 4.15
CA ASP A 260 -12.86 11.45 4.85
C ASP A 260 -12.12 11.63 6.18
N ASN A 261 -12.18 10.60 7.03
CA ASN A 261 -11.57 10.61 8.35
C ASN A 261 -10.03 10.66 8.27
N THR A 262 -9.45 10.01 7.25
CA THR A 262 -8.00 9.99 7.03
C THR A 262 -7.51 11.33 6.47
N VAL A 263 -8.26 11.94 5.55
CA VAL A 263 -7.98 13.29 5.04
C VAL A 263 -8.05 14.31 6.17
N GLN A 264 -9.12 14.29 6.97
CA GLN A 264 -9.26 15.18 8.13
C GLN A 264 -8.08 15.02 9.10
N TRP A 265 -7.69 13.79 9.40
CA TRP A 265 -6.53 13.54 10.26
C TRP A 265 -5.24 14.13 9.68
N SER A 266 -4.98 13.96 8.39
CA SER A 266 -3.77 14.53 7.77
C SER A 266 -3.74 16.06 7.86
N GLN A 267 -4.88 16.72 7.67
CA GLN A 267 -5.03 18.16 7.80
C GLN A 267 -4.84 18.62 9.25
N GLU A 268 -5.37 17.87 10.23
CA GLU A 268 -5.14 18.11 11.66
C GLU A 268 -3.65 18.02 12.01
N GLN A 269 -2.94 16.99 11.52
CA GLN A 269 -1.49 16.85 11.75
C GLN A 269 -0.70 17.98 11.10
N LEU A 270 -1.02 18.36 9.85
CA LEU A 270 -0.37 19.49 9.18
C LEU A 270 -0.53 20.78 9.98
N LYS A 271 -1.75 21.09 10.45
CA LYS A 271 -2.01 22.27 11.30
C LYS A 271 -1.19 22.26 12.59
N ARG A 272 -1.01 21.11 13.23
CA ARG A 272 -0.18 20.96 14.45
C ARG A 272 1.31 21.21 14.19
N LEU A 273 1.77 20.98 12.95
CA LEU A 273 3.16 21.20 12.55
C LEU A 273 3.42 22.65 12.08
N GLY A 274 2.39 23.50 12.03
CA GLY A 274 2.44 24.89 11.55
C GLY A 274 2.69 25.01 10.06
#